data_AF-A0A2Z6QQR3-F1
#
_entry.id   AF-A0A2Z6QQR3-F1
#
_cell.length_a   1.000
_cell.length_b   1.000
_cell.length_c   1.000
_cell.angle_alpha   90.00
_cell.angle_beta   90.00
_cell.angle_gamma   90.00
#
_symmetry.space_group_name_H-M   'P 1'
#
loop_
_entity.id
_entity.type
_entity.pdbx_description
1 polymer ?
#
loop_
_entity_poly.entity_id
_entity_poly.type
_entity_poly.pdbx_seq_one_letter_code
_entity_poly.pdbx_strand_id
1 'polypeptide(L)'
;MVLMAIDRLKAIWTNGYIIDRDNKSQKWIRKNQNIIVEMKRLNNPNDITVEFMKNKISKGYGVTQDPETKNYMMVLDYKCKKCNFVCYAKHFQQSFNNWTNGNDDINKFIQNTQLSSHDNIRKAALEWIPYNKFYDIEYIARGGFDKVYKAKWIDGNINCWDDDNQNWKRICQDMYVALKSLNDSKDITLKFIDGIASHNKIDNNYIIKFYGITQDPHTKNYIMVLKYAESGSLRNYFDINHNKLDVDIRINYLFNIACGLESIHKNELIHRDLHIGNILKNNYDIYIADMGLCKLVNYNQSNNTKNNIYGVLPYIAPELKF
;
A
#
# COMPACT_ATOMS: atom_id res chain seq x y z
N MET A 1 8.26 -2.95 28.39
CA MET A 1 7.83 -4.18 27.70
C MET A 1 6.31 -4.23 27.77
N VAL A 2 5.62 -3.67 26.78
CA VAL A 2 4.15 -3.71 26.72
C VAL A 2 3.78 -5.04 26.09
N LEU A 3 3.21 -5.96 26.87
CA LEU A 3 2.50 -7.11 26.35
C LEU A 3 1.32 -6.58 25.53
N MET A 4 1.48 -6.46 24.22
CA MET A 4 0.36 -6.16 23.33
C MET A 4 -0.59 -7.35 23.41
N ALA A 5 -1.79 -7.11 23.94
CA ALA A 5 -2.85 -8.10 23.96
C ALA A 5 -3.13 -8.54 22.52
N ILE A 6 -3.16 -9.86 22.31
CA ILE A 6 -3.59 -10.43 21.04
C ILE A 6 -5.09 -10.17 20.93
N ASP A 7 -5.51 -9.15 20.18
CA ASP A 7 -6.94 -8.81 20.00
C ASP A 7 -7.71 -9.84 19.16
N ARG A 8 -7.02 -10.80 18.54
CA ARG A 8 -7.62 -11.83 17.66
C ARG A 8 -7.16 -13.23 18.05
N LEU A 9 -8.09 -14.08 18.46
CA LEU A 9 -7.83 -15.45 18.87
C LEU A 9 -8.33 -16.44 17.81
N LYS A 10 -7.61 -17.56 17.63
CA LYS A 10 -8.06 -18.69 16.81
C LYS A 10 -8.70 -19.75 17.72
N ALA A 11 -9.89 -20.22 17.38
CA ALA A 11 -10.60 -21.24 18.16
C ALA A 11 -11.33 -22.25 17.26
N ILE A 12 -11.63 -23.43 17.82
CA ILE A 12 -12.51 -24.41 17.19
C ILE A 12 -13.92 -24.22 17.76
N TRP A 13 -14.88 -23.92 16.89
CA TRP A 13 -16.29 -23.86 17.25
C TRP A 13 -16.97 -25.19 16.95
N THR A 14 -17.23 -25.95 18.01
CA THR A 14 -17.75 -27.33 17.93
C THR A 14 -19.17 -27.40 17.41
N ASN A 15 -20.05 -26.49 17.86
CA ASN A 15 -21.48 -26.56 17.55
C ASN A 15 -21.86 -26.05 16.15
N GLY A 16 -21.00 -25.23 15.53
CA GLY A 16 -21.32 -24.57 14.25
C GLY A 16 -22.41 -23.50 14.34
N TYR A 17 -22.67 -22.83 13.22
CA TYR A 17 -23.64 -21.74 13.16
C TYR A 17 -25.06 -22.22 12.85
N ILE A 18 -26.05 -21.49 13.36
CA ILE A 18 -27.47 -21.76 13.15
C ILE A 18 -27.83 -21.41 11.70
N ILE A 19 -28.60 -22.27 11.04
CA ILE A 19 -29.09 -22.05 9.67
C ILE A 19 -30.62 -22.04 9.57
N ASP A 20 -31.30 -22.76 10.46
CA ASP A 20 -32.75 -22.92 10.41
C ASP A 20 -33.28 -23.44 11.75
N ARG A 21 -34.60 -23.51 11.91
CA ARG A 21 -35.28 -24.14 13.04
C ARG A 21 -36.13 -25.29 12.53
N ASP A 22 -35.92 -26.47 13.10
CA ASP A 22 -36.78 -27.62 12.80
C ASP A 22 -38.15 -27.39 13.46
N ASN A 23 -39.18 -27.25 12.63
CA ASN A 23 -40.56 -27.03 13.08
C ASN A 23 -41.14 -28.21 13.86
N LYS A 24 -40.65 -29.44 13.66
CA LYS A 24 -41.14 -30.63 14.36
C LYS A 24 -40.49 -30.78 15.74
N SER A 25 -39.16 -30.78 15.79
CA SER A 25 -38.43 -30.95 17.06
C SER A 25 -38.29 -29.66 17.87
N GLN A 26 -38.62 -28.50 17.29
CA GLN A 26 -38.41 -27.17 17.87
C GLN A 26 -36.94 -26.86 18.20
N LYS A 27 -35.99 -27.63 17.63
CA LYS A 27 -34.55 -27.44 17.81
C LYS A 27 -33.94 -26.63 16.68
N TRP A 28 -32.86 -25.92 16.99
CA TRP A 28 -32.07 -25.20 15.98
C TRP A 28 -31.23 -26.17 15.14
N ILE A 29 -31.35 -26.04 13.82
CA ILE A 29 -30.50 -26.74 12.86
C ILE A 29 -29.21 -25.94 12.73
N ARG A 30 -28.08 -26.63 12.92
CA ARG A 30 -26.74 -26.06 12.83
C ARG A 30 -25.98 -26.67 11.66
N LYS A 31 -25.10 -25.87 11.05
CA LYS A 31 -24.21 -26.29 9.96
C LYS A 31 -22.76 -26.02 10.34
N ASN A 32 -21.85 -26.79 9.74
CA ASN A 32 -20.40 -26.63 9.88
C ASN A 32 -19.95 -26.74 11.34
N GLN A 33 -20.13 -27.93 11.93
CA GLN A 33 -19.57 -28.29 13.24
C GLN A 33 -18.05 -28.43 13.15
N ASN A 34 -17.36 -28.23 14.28
CA ASN A 34 -15.91 -28.30 14.41
C ASN A 34 -15.14 -27.40 13.42
N ILE A 35 -15.64 -26.19 13.18
CA ILE A 35 -14.96 -25.22 12.31
C ILE A 35 -13.99 -24.34 13.07
N ILE A 36 -12.93 -23.91 12.38
CA ILE A 36 -12.02 -22.90 12.88
C ILE A 36 -12.68 -21.52 12.71
N VAL A 37 -12.72 -20.76 13.80
CA VAL A 37 -13.20 -19.38 13.85
C VAL A 37 -12.11 -18.45 14.40
N GLU A 38 -12.23 -17.19 14.05
CA GLU A 38 -11.43 -16.10 14.59
C GLU A 38 -12.29 -15.28 15.55
N MET A 39 -11.84 -15.10 16.78
CA MET A 39 -12.52 -14.28 17.78
C MET A 39 -11.80 -12.95 17.93
N LYS A 40 -12.44 -11.85 17.59
CA LYS A 40 -11.88 -10.50 17.74
C LYS A 40 -12.45 -9.86 19.00
N ARG A 41 -11.58 -9.44 19.92
CA ARG A 41 -11.98 -8.68 21.11
C ARG A 41 -12.53 -7.31 20.71
N LEU A 42 -13.56 -6.88 21.42
CA LEU A 42 -14.18 -5.58 21.25
C LEU A 42 -13.78 -4.67 22.41
N ASN A 43 -13.36 -3.45 22.09
CA ASN A 43 -13.04 -2.43 23.09
C ASN A 43 -14.30 -1.86 23.73
N ASN A 44 -15.41 -1.82 22.99
CA ASN A 44 -16.69 -1.33 23.45
C ASN A 44 -17.82 -2.25 22.94
N PRO A 45 -18.67 -2.79 23.82
CA PRO A 45 -19.82 -3.62 23.42
C PRO A 45 -20.82 -2.87 22.52
N ASN A 46 -20.91 -1.55 22.62
CA ASN A 46 -21.83 -0.75 21.81
C ASN A 46 -21.38 -0.66 20.33
N ASP A 47 -20.13 -1.00 20.03
CA ASP A 47 -19.58 -0.89 18.67
C ASP A 47 -19.74 -2.19 17.86
N ILE A 48 -20.36 -3.24 18.43
CA ILE A 48 -20.52 -4.56 17.78
C ILE A 48 -21.03 -4.43 16.34
N THR A 49 -22.13 -3.70 16.15
CA THR A 49 -22.78 -3.57 14.84
C THR A 49 -21.87 -2.84 13.84
N VAL A 50 -21.19 -1.79 14.30
CA VAL A 50 -20.26 -1.00 13.49
C VAL A 50 -19.06 -1.85 13.07
N GLU A 51 -18.51 -2.65 13.98
CA GLU A 51 -17.39 -3.55 13.70
C GLU A 51 -17.77 -4.68 12.73
N PHE A 52 -19.00 -5.21 12.81
CA PHE A 52 -19.51 -6.15 11.80
C PHE A 52 -19.60 -5.51 10.42
N MET A 53 -20.13 -4.28 10.33
CA MET A 53 -20.24 -3.55 9.07
C MET A 53 -18.87 -3.19 8.48
N LYS A 54 -17.89 -2.86 9.32
CA LYS A 54 -16.52 -2.55 8.90
C LYS A 54 -15.76 -3.79 8.43
N ASN A 55 -16.13 -5.00 8.84
CA ASN A 55 -15.40 -6.21 8.48
C ASN A 55 -15.62 -6.60 7.01
N LYS A 56 -14.70 -6.14 6.16
CA LYS A 56 -14.72 -6.44 4.72
C LYS A 56 -14.13 -7.80 4.36
N ILE A 57 -13.41 -8.48 5.26
CA ILE A 57 -12.65 -9.69 4.92
C ILE A 57 -13.33 -10.98 5.34
N SER A 58 -13.97 -10.99 6.50
CA SER A 58 -14.44 -12.22 7.15
C SER A 58 -15.96 -12.21 7.26
N LYS A 59 -16.59 -13.39 7.14
CA LYS A 59 -18.00 -13.53 7.44
C LYS A 59 -18.20 -13.47 8.96
N GLY A 60 -19.17 -12.69 9.42
CA GLY A 60 -19.58 -12.68 10.82
C GLY A 60 -20.49 -13.84 11.15
N TYR A 61 -20.23 -14.53 12.27
CA TYR A 61 -21.08 -15.60 12.78
C TYR A 61 -21.91 -15.20 14.00
N GLY A 62 -21.41 -14.28 14.82
CA GLY A 62 -22.11 -13.80 16.01
C GLY A 62 -21.16 -13.22 17.04
N VAL A 63 -21.63 -13.06 18.26
CA VAL A 63 -20.83 -12.57 19.38
C VAL A 63 -20.78 -13.61 20.49
N THR A 64 -19.69 -13.58 21.25
CA THR A 64 -19.52 -14.35 22.48
C THR A 64 -19.00 -13.43 23.58
N GLN A 65 -19.10 -13.86 24.83
CA GLN A 65 -18.55 -13.14 25.97
C GLN A 65 -17.62 -14.06 26.73
N ASP A 66 -16.44 -13.54 27.06
CA ASP A 66 -15.53 -14.22 27.97
C ASP A 66 -16.15 -14.25 29.38
N PRO A 67 -16.35 -15.43 29.99
CA PRO A 67 -17.01 -15.55 31.29
C PRO A 67 -16.18 -14.97 32.44
N GLU A 68 -14.86 -14.93 32.33
CA GLU A 68 -13.95 -14.42 33.34
C GLU A 68 -13.79 -12.91 33.21
N THR A 69 -13.43 -12.45 32.00
CA THR A 69 -13.08 -11.06 31.78
C THR A 69 -14.28 -10.18 31.44
N LYS A 70 -15.45 -10.80 31.19
CA LYS A 70 -16.71 -10.17 30.75
C LYS A 70 -16.60 -9.39 29.43
N ASN A 71 -15.49 -9.53 28.71
CA ASN A 71 -15.28 -8.86 27.43
C ASN A 71 -16.09 -9.55 26.33
N TYR A 72 -16.69 -8.74 25.47
CA TYR A 72 -17.35 -9.23 24.27
C TYR A 72 -16.33 -9.48 23.15
N MET A 73 -16.56 -10.54 22.40
CA MET A 73 -15.77 -10.90 21.23
C MET A 73 -16.70 -11.17 20.05
N MET A 74 -16.31 -10.69 18.87
CA MET A 74 -16.95 -11.07 17.62
C MET A 74 -16.41 -12.40 17.15
N VAL A 75 -17.29 -13.33 16.77
CA VAL A 75 -16.95 -14.60 16.14
C VAL A 75 -17.03 -14.41 14.62
N LEU A 76 -15.90 -14.62 13.96
CA LEU A 76 -15.69 -14.42 12.53
C LEU A 76 -15.21 -15.71 11.89
N ASP A 77 -15.51 -15.89 10.60
CA ASP A 77 -14.90 -16.94 9.81
C ASP A 77 -13.39 -16.76 9.72
N TYR A 78 -12.65 -17.84 9.93
CA TYR A 78 -11.20 -17.84 9.77
C TYR A 78 -10.80 -17.70 8.29
N LYS A 79 -11.68 -18.09 7.36
CA LYS A 79 -11.48 -17.92 5.91
C LYS A 79 -11.91 -16.54 5.46
N CYS A 80 -11.30 -16.07 4.38
CA CYS A 80 -11.74 -14.86 3.69
C CYS A 80 -13.08 -15.12 2.99
N LYS A 81 -14.05 -14.22 3.16
CA LYS A 81 -15.39 -14.31 2.56
C LYS A 81 -15.37 -14.29 1.02
N LYS A 82 -14.38 -13.60 0.42
CA LYS A 82 -14.21 -13.50 -1.04
C LYS A 82 -13.51 -14.73 -1.62
N CYS A 83 -12.45 -15.19 -0.96
CA CYS A 83 -11.57 -16.24 -1.47
C CYS A 83 -11.99 -17.64 -1.03
N ASN A 84 -12.72 -17.77 0.08
CA ASN A 84 -13.06 -19.04 0.73
C ASN A 84 -11.84 -19.87 1.21
N PHE A 85 -10.68 -19.22 1.38
CA PHE A 85 -9.47 -19.73 2.02
C PHE A 85 -8.76 -18.60 2.80
N VAL A 86 -7.69 -18.93 3.51
CA VAL A 86 -6.85 -17.93 4.21
C VAL A 86 -5.90 -17.31 3.20
N CYS A 87 -6.17 -16.07 2.81
CA CYS A 87 -5.45 -15.36 1.76
C CYS A 87 -4.53 -14.27 2.35
N TYR A 88 -3.72 -13.58 1.54
CA TYR A 88 -2.79 -12.56 2.05
C TYR A 88 -3.48 -11.44 2.83
N ALA A 89 -4.66 -10.98 2.39
CA ALA A 89 -5.45 -10.00 3.11
C ALA A 89 -5.82 -10.45 4.54
N LYS A 90 -6.00 -11.77 4.76
CA LYS A 90 -6.24 -12.34 6.09
C LYS A 90 -4.98 -12.30 6.96
N HIS A 91 -3.84 -12.72 6.42
CA HIS A 91 -2.55 -12.67 7.13
C HIS A 91 -2.15 -11.23 7.50
N PHE A 92 -2.39 -10.27 6.59
CA PHE A 92 -2.20 -8.85 6.89
C PHE A 92 -3.11 -8.39 8.02
N GLN A 93 -4.42 -8.70 7.95
CA GLN A 93 -5.39 -8.32 8.97
C GLN A 93 -5.01 -8.81 10.39
N GLN A 94 -4.41 -10.00 10.47
CA GLN A 94 -3.93 -10.57 11.74
C GLN A 94 -2.72 -9.83 12.30
N SER A 95 -1.95 -9.14 11.45
CA SER A 95 -0.72 -8.44 11.81
C SER A 95 -0.90 -6.94 12.08
N PHE A 96 -2.11 -6.39 11.95
CA PHE A 96 -2.36 -4.94 12.08
C PHE A 96 -2.03 -4.35 13.45
N ASN A 97 -2.05 -5.17 14.49
CA ASN A 97 -1.69 -4.71 15.83
C ASN A 97 -0.17 -4.76 16.09
N ASN A 98 0.61 -5.36 15.19
CA ASN A 98 2.06 -5.49 15.35
C ASN A 98 2.81 -4.20 15.01
N TRP A 99 2.14 -3.23 14.38
CA TRP A 99 2.70 -1.93 14.06
C TRP A 99 1.63 -0.85 14.11
N THR A 100 2.02 0.33 14.55
CA THR A 100 1.28 1.58 14.37
C THR A 100 2.28 2.68 14.19
N ASN A 101 1.99 3.63 13.31
CA ASN A 101 2.83 4.82 13.15
C ASN A 101 2.34 6.03 13.96
N GLY A 102 1.31 5.85 14.79
CA GLY A 102 0.70 6.93 15.57
C GLY A 102 -0.21 7.86 14.76
N ASN A 103 -0.35 7.65 13.45
CA ASN A 103 -1.30 8.37 12.59
C ASN A 103 -2.33 7.42 11.96
N ASP A 104 -3.58 7.62 12.35
CA ASP A 104 -4.70 6.75 11.96
C ASP A 104 -5.00 6.80 10.46
N ASP A 105 -4.80 7.94 9.79
CA ASP A 105 -5.06 8.08 8.35
C ASP A 105 -4.05 7.28 7.52
N ILE A 106 -2.76 7.36 7.85
CA ILE A 106 -1.72 6.57 7.18
C ILE A 106 -1.87 5.09 7.51
N ASN A 107 -2.11 4.74 8.78
CA ASN A 107 -2.38 3.37 9.20
C ASN A 107 -3.53 2.78 8.37
N LYS A 108 -4.67 3.49 8.31
CA LYS A 108 -5.86 3.07 7.57
C LYS A 108 -5.61 3.00 6.06
N PHE A 109 -4.85 3.94 5.50
CA PHE A 109 -4.46 3.91 4.09
C PHE A 109 -3.69 2.62 3.78
N ILE A 110 -2.59 2.35 4.51
CA ILE A 110 -1.77 1.16 4.33
C ILE A 110 -2.61 -0.12 4.52
N GLN A 111 -3.38 -0.21 5.60
CA GLN A 111 -4.25 -1.35 5.87
C GLN A 111 -5.25 -1.59 4.74
N ASN A 112 -5.86 -0.54 4.15
CA ASN A 112 -6.77 -0.70 3.02
C ASN A 112 -6.07 -1.29 1.78
N THR A 113 -4.82 -0.90 1.52
CA THR A 113 -4.03 -1.49 0.41
C THR A 113 -3.76 -2.98 0.66
N GLN A 114 -3.45 -3.34 1.90
CA GLN A 114 -3.17 -4.71 2.32
C GLN A 114 -4.42 -5.60 2.29
N LEU A 115 -5.57 -5.09 2.76
CA LEU A 115 -6.86 -5.79 2.74
C LEU A 115 -7.38 -6.04 1.32
N SER A 116 -6.93 -5.25 0.33
CA SER A 116 -7.30 -5.44 -1.07
C SER A 116 -6.43 -6.50 -1.77
N SER A 117 -5.33 -6.93 -1.14
CA SER A 117 -4.34 -7.84 -1.71
C SER A 117 -4.62 -9.28 -1.28
N HIS A 118 -5.37 -10.03 -2.08
CA HIS A 118 -5.80 -11.39 -1.70
C HIS A 118 -4.83 -12.48 -2.14
N ASP A 119 -4.46 -12.50 -3.41
CA ASP A 119 -3.70 -13.57 -4.09
C ASP A 119 -2.34 -13.10 -4.60
N ASN A 120 -2.13 -11.79 -4.71
CA ASN A 120 -0.90 -11.23 -5.22
C ASN A 120 -0.44 -10.01 -4.41
N ILE A 121 0.62 -10.22 -3.62
CA ILE A 121 1.21 -9.16 -2.78
C ILE A 121 1.97 -8.12 -3.62
N ARG A 122 2.53 -8.56 -4.76
CA ARG A 122 3.39 -7.72 -5.61
C ARG A 122 2.59 -6.62 -6.31
N LYS A 123 1.26 -6.71 -6.35
CA LYS A 123 0.40 -5.78 -7.09
C LYS A 123 0.03 -4.52 -6.33
N ALA A 124 -0.16 -4.56 -5.00
CA ALA A 124 -0.77 -3.40 -4.32
C ALA A 124 -0.53 -3.23 -2.81
N ALA A 125 0.08 -4.19 -2.10
CA ALA A 125 0.21 -4.09 -0.65
C ALA A 125 1.38 -3.15 -0.28
N LEU A 126 1.06 -1.99 0.29
CA LEU A 126 2.08 -1.12 0.88
C LEU A 126 2.47 -1.61 2.27
N GLU A 127 3.72 -1.34 2.64
CA GLU A 127 4.23 -1.62 3.97
C GLU A 127 4.40 -0.34 4.79
N TRP A 128 4.09 -0.41 6.08
CA TRP A 128 4.72 0.49 7.04
C TRP A 128 6.11 -0.07 7.36
N ILE A 129 7.16 0.67 7.01
CA ILE A 129 8.55 0.22 7.19
C ILE A 129 9.18 1.04 8.30
N PRO A 130 9.53 0.44 9.46
CA PRO A 130 10.21 1.16 10.53
C PRO A 130 11.52 1.80 10.02
N TYR A 131 11.76 3.07 10.36
CA TYR A 131 12.89 3.82 9.81
C TYR A 131 14.26 3.20 10.13
N ASN A 132 14.39 2.52 11.27
CA ASN A 132 15.60 1.80 11.67
C ASN A 132 15.90 0.55 10.82
N LYS A 133 15.05 0.21 9.85
CA LYS A 133 15.31 -0.82 8.83
C LYS A 133 16.12 -0.31 7.65
N PHE A 134 16.45 0.99 7.62
CA PHE A 134 17.28 1.61 6.61
C PHE A 134 18.65 1.98 7.16
N TYR A 135 19.69 1.74 6.36
CA TYR A 135 21.08 2.11 6.65
C TYR A 135 21.80 2.52 5.36
N ASP A 136 23.06 2.96 5.47
CA ASP A 136 23.84 3.55 4.35
C ASP A 136 23.04 4.64 3.62
N ILE A 137 22.45 5.57 4.39
CA ILE A 137 21.57 6.61 3.87
C ILE A 137 22.41 7.76 3.28
N GLU A 138 22.30 7.96 1.97
CA GLU A 138 23.05 8.95 1.20
C GLU A 138 22.10 9.93 0.51
N TYR A 139 22.37 11.23 0.58
CA TYR A 139 21.60 12.22 -0.16
C TYR A 139 21.91 12.14 -1.66
N ILE A 140 20.85 12.05 -2.49
CA ILE A 140 20.99 12.01 -3.95
C ILE A 140 20.76 13.39 -4.54
N ALA A 141 19.57 13.95 -4.29
CA ALA A 141 19.10 15.14 -4.99
C ALA A 141 17.96 15.82 -4.25
N ARG A 142 17.73 17.08 -4.63
CA ARG A 142 16.55 17.86 -4.28
C ARG A 142 15.78 18.15 -5.56
N GLY A 143 14.59 17.58 -5.69
CA GLY A 143 13.58 18.04 -6.64
C GLY A 143 12.79 19.20 -6.04
N GLY A 144 12.02 19.94 -6.84
CA GLY A 144 11.34 21.19 -6.46
C GLY A 144 11.09 21.39 -4.95
N PHE A 145 10.25 20.54 -4.35
CA PHE A 145 9.94 20.55 -2.91
C PHE A 145 10.40 19.30 -2.15
N ASP A 146 11.08 18.35 -2.81
CA ASP A 146 11.29 17.00 -2.30
C ASP A 146 12.78 16.69 -2.18
N LYS A 147 13.17 15.99 -1.11
CA LYS A 147 14.52 15.45 -0.95
C LYS A 147 14.50 13.95 -1.20
N VAL A 148 15.45 13.47 -2.01
CA VAL A 148 15.59 12.06 -2.32
C VAL A 148 16.91 11.56 -1.77
N TYR A 149 16.85 10.48 -1.01
CA TYR A 149 18.01 9.76 -0.48
C TYR A 149 18.06 8.34 -1.05
N LYS A 150 19.25 7.78 -1.16
CA LYS A 150 19.50 6.37 -1.39
C LYS A 150 19.68 5.72 -0.02
N ALA A 151 19.18 4.50 0.17
CA ALA A 151 19.45 3.72 1.37
C ALA A 151 19.43 2.23 1.04
N LYS A 152 20.00 1.40 1.92
CA LYS A 152 19.78 -0.06 1.92
C LYS A 152 18.64 -0.41 2.87
N TRP A 153 17.78 -1.34 2.45
CA TRP A 153 16.69 -1.87 3.26
C TRP A 153 17.01 -3.28 3.74
N ILE A 154 17.22 -3.45 5.05
CA ILE A 154 17.67 -4.70 5.68
C ILE A 154 16.73 -5.86 5.33
N ASP A 155 15.44 -5.67 5.57
CA ASP A 155 14.47 -6.75 5.50
C ASP A 155 14.16 -7.16 4.04
N GLY A 156 14.25 -6.21 3.09
CA GLY A 156 13.80 -6.39 1.71
C GLY A 156 12.27 -6.48 1.58
N ASN A 157 11.79 -6.70 0.36
CA ASN A 157 10.35 -6.69 0.03
C ASN A 157 9.65 -7.98 0.47
N ILE A 158 8.39 -7.88 0.92
CA ILE A 158 7.53 -9.06 1.13
C ILE A 158 7.31 -9.80 -0.19
N ASN A 159 7.46 -11.13 -0.17
CA ASN A 159 7.22 -12.00 -1.32
C ASN A 159 5.96 -12.84 -1.20
N CYS A 160 5.82 -13.60 -0.12
CA CYS A 160 4.69 -14.50 0.13
C CYS A 160 4.57 -14.81 1.61
N TRP A 161 3.43 -15.36 2.00
CA TRP A 161 3.25 -15.92 3.35
C TRP A 161 3.96 -17.28 3.44
N ASP A 162 4.59 -17.54 4.58
CA ASP A 162 5.22 -18.81 4.92
C ASP A 162 4.39 -19.47 6.03
N ASP A 163 3.69 -20.55 5.68
CA ASP A 163 2.81 -21.29 6.59
C ASP A 163 3.58 -22.08 7.66
N ASP A 164 4.84 -22.44 7.43
CA ASP A 164 5.64 -23.18 8.42
C ASP A 164 6.14 -22.22 9.50
N ASN A 165 6.66 -21.07 9.08
CA ASN A 165 7.19 -20.06 9.98
C ASN A 165 6.13 -19.08 10.53
N GLN A 166 4.89 -19.16 10.03
CA GLN A 166 3.80 -18.25 10.37
C GLN A 166 4.21 -16.77 10.24
N ASN A 167 4.95 -16.45 9.17
CA ASN A 167 5.48 -15.10 8.94
C ASN A 167 5.63 -14.80 7.44
N TRP A 168 5.87 -13.53 7.11
CA TRP A 168 6.13 -13.10 5.73
C TRP A 168 7.53 -13.47 5.29
N LYS A 169 7.63 -14.26 4.22
CA LYS A 169 8.90 -14.48 3.52
C LYS A 169 9.28 -13.21 2.76
N ARG A 170 10.52 -12.76 2.96
CA ARG A 170 11.08 -11.58 2.28
C ARG A 170 12.12 -11.96 1.24
N ILE A 171 12.29 -11.09 0.25
CA ILE A 171 13.27 -11.22 -0.84
C ILE A 171 14.08 -9.94 -0.97
N CYS A 172 15.24 -10.05 -1.62
CA CYS A 172 16.11 -8.90 -1.89
C CYS A 172 16.52 -8.16 -0.60
N GLN A 173 16.99 -8.92 0.40
CA GLN A 173 17.60 -8.34 1.60
C GLN A 173 18.76 -7.42 1.19
N ASP A 174 18.94 -6.34 1.94
CA ASP A 174 19.94 -5.30 1.67
C ASP A 174 19.81 -4.60 0.31
N MET A 175 18.63 -4.64 -0.30
CA MET A 175 18.38 -3.95 -1.57
C MET A 175 18.43 -2.43 -1.42
N TYR A 176 18.89 -1.75 -2.48
CA TYR A 176 18.82 -0.30 -2.56
C TYR A 176 17.38 0.18 -2.79
N VAL A 177 17.01 1.20 -2.04
CA VAL A 177 15.73 1.92 -2.15
C VAL A 177 15.97 3.43 -2.24
N ALA A 178 15.02 4.12 -2.88
CA ALA A 178 14.96 5.57 -2.88
C ALA A 178 13.97 6.04 -1.81
N LEU A 179 14.44 6.88 -0.89
CA LEU A 179 13.68 7.50 0.17
C LEU A 179 13.31 8.92 -0.27
N LYS A 180 12.07 9.11 -0.75
CA LYS A 180 11.56 10.41 -1.19
C LYS A 180 10.77 11.07 -0.05
N SER A 181 11.37 12.09 0.57
CA SER A 181 10.75 12.94 1.59
C SER A 181 10.08 14.13 0.93
N LEU A 182 8.78 14.33 1.18
CA LEU A 182 8.15 15.63 0.91
C LEU A 182 8.48 16.55 2.10
N ASN A 183 8.96 17.77 1.84
CA ASN A 183 9.17 18.75 2.92
C ASN A 183 7.82 19.12 3.56
N ASP A 184 7.84 19.42 4.87
CA ASP A 184 6.67 19.84 5.67
C ASP A 184 5.51 18.83 5.74
N SER A 185 5.79 17.53 5.56
CA SER A 185 4.80 16.45 5.73
C SER A 185 4.50 16.10 7.18
N LYS A 186 5.07 16.82 8.16
CA LYS A 186 4.77 16.65 9.59
C LYS A 186 3.28 16.83 9.87
N ASP A 187 2.69 17.84 9.24
CA ASP A 187 1.24 18.03 9.13
C ASP A 187 0.84 17.37 7.82
N ILE A 188 0.30 16.16 7.88
CA ILE A 188 -0.05 15.40 6.67
C ILE A 188 -0.93 16.26 5.77
N THR A 189 -0.35 16.72 4.66
CA THR A 189 -1.11 17.48 3.69
C THR A 189 -1.96 16.53 2.87
N LEU A 190 -3.20 16.93 2.54
CA LEU A 190 -4.04 16.20 1.58
C LEU A 190 -3.28 15.86 0.29
N LYS A 191 -2.34 16.73 -0.11
CA LYS A 191 -1.45 16.50 -1.26
C LYS A 191 -0.57 15.25 -1.12
N PHE A 192 -0.04 14.97 0.07
CA PHE A 192 0.74 13.74 0.30
C PHE A 192 -0.14 12.50 0.17
N ILE A 193 -1.30 12.47 0.83
CA ILE A 193 -2.25 11.36 0.76
C ILE A 193 -2.73 11.14 -0.67
N ASP A 194 -3.10 12.22 -1.39
CA ASP A 194 -3.55 12.15 -2.77
C ASP A 194 -2.45 11.62 -3.70
N GLY A 195 -1.20 12.02 -3.48
CA GLY A 195 -0.04 11.55 -4.24
C GLY A 195 0.23 10.04 -4.03
N ILE A 196 0.31 9.59 -2.79
CA ILE A 196 0.53 8.15 -2.47
C ILE A 196 -0.66 7.30 -2.90
N ALA A 197 -1.90 7.82 -2.81
CA ALA A 197 -3.09 7.13 -3.25
C ALA A 197 -3.13 6.97 -4.77
N SER A 198 -2.80 8.03 -5.52
CA SER A 198 -2.68 7.99 -6.97
C SER A 198 -1.63 6.98 -7.43
N HIS A 199 -0.45 6.98 -6.79
CA HIS A 199 0.62 6.03 -7.10
C HIS A 199 0.19 4.58 -6.85
N ASN A 200 -0.45 4.32 -5.71
CA ASN A 200 -0.85 2.97 -5.32
C ASN A 200 -2.00 2.40 -6.15
N LYS A 201 -2.81 3.23 -6.83
CA LYS A 201 -3.89 2.75 -7.70
C LYS A 201 -3.38 2.01 -8.94
N ILE A 202 -2.15 2.28 -9.37
CA ILE A 202 -1.67 1.82 -10.66
C ILE A 202 -0.76 0.60 -10.47
N ASP A 203 -1.27 -0.55 -10.90
CA ASP A 203 -0.50 -1.80 -10.97
C ASP A 203 0.13 -1.94 -12.36
N ASN A 204 1.36 -1.45 -12.51
CA ASN A 204 2.09 -1.53 -13.78
C ASN A 204 3.61 -1.61 -13.56
N ASN A 205 4.27 -2.50 -14.31
CA ASN A 205 5.72 -2.73 -14.21
C ASN A 205 6.59 -1.60 -14.79
N TYR A 206 6.00 -0.68 -15.57
CA TYR A 206 6.65 0.49 -16.17
C TYR A 206 6.47 1.76 -15.34
N ILE A 207 5.90 1.66 -14.14
CA ILE A 207 5.86 2.74 -13.14
C ILE A 207 6.77 2.36 -11.99
N ILE A 208 7.51 3.33 -11.46
CA ILE A 208 8.46 3.06 -10.38
C ILE A 208 7.74 2.42 -9.19
N LYS A 209 8.28 1.30 -8.71
CA LYS A 209 7.61 0.55 -7.65
C LYS A 209 7.59 1.36 -6.35
N PHE A 210 6.41 1.47 -5.75
CA PHE A 210 6.20 2.03 -4.41
C PHE A 210 6.02 0.88 -3.42
N TYR A 211 6.97 0.74 -2.50
CA TYR A 211 6.99 -0.36 -1.53
C TYR A 211 6.19 -0.03 -0.27
N GLY A 212 6.23 1.24 0.15
CA GLY A 212 5.63 1.59 1.43
C GLY A 212 6.05 2.95 1.92
N ILE A 213 5.72 3.19 3.19
CA ILE A 213 5.90 4.48 3.84
C ILE A 213 6.74 4.26 5.09
N THR A 214 7.63 5.21 5.36
CA THR A 214 8.34 5.32 6.63
C THR A 214 8.20 6.76 7.17
N GLN A 215 8.67 6.99 8.38
CA GLN A 215 8.73 8.34 8.96
C GLN A 215 10.09 8.55 9.60
N ASP A 216 10.72 9.66 9.24
CA ASP A 216 11.96 10.09 9.86
C ASP A 216 11.72 10.39 11.35
N PRO A 217 12.41 9.71 12.28
CA PRO A 217 12.18 9.88 13.71
C PRO A 217 12.58 11.28 14.22
N HIS A 218 13.49 11.98 13.54
CA HIS A 218 13.96 13.32 13.91
C HIS A 218 13.09 14.40 13.31
N THR A 219 12.89 14.38 11.99
CA THR A 219 12.11 15.43 11.31
C THR A 219 10.61 15.21 11.45
N LYS A 220 10.14 13.99 11.71
CA LYS A 220 8.73 13.56 11.68
C LYS A 220 8.08 13.61 10.29
N ASN A 221 8.86 13.88 9.26
CA ASN A 221 8.36 13.85 7.89
C ASN A 221 8.10 12.41 7.46
N TYR A 222 6.96 12.20 6.80
CA TYR A 222 6.69 10.96 6.08
C TYR A 222 7.51 10.88 4.80
N ILE A 223 7.97 9.66 4.51
CA ILE A 223 8.88 9.35 3.41
C ILE A 223 8.30 8.20 2.61
N MET A 224 8.25 8.35 1.29
CA MET A 224 7.93 7.27 0.37
C MET A 224 9.15 6.40 0.15
N VAL A 225 8.97 5.08 0.22
CA VAL A 225 10.01 4.08 -0.06
C VAL A 225 9.76 3.53 -1.46
N LEU A 226 10.63 3.90 -2.40
CA LEU A 226 10.52 3.61 -3.82
C LEU A 226 11.65 2.68 -4.29
N LYS A 227 11.47 2.01 -5.42
CA LYS A 227 12.57 1.34 -6.12
C LYS A 227 13.67 2.34 -6.46
N TYR A 228 14.91 1.99 -6.11
CA TYR A 228 16.08 2.73 -6.55
C TYR A 228 16.40 2.36 -8.00
N ALA A 229 16.62 3.37 -8.84
CA ALA A 229 17.03 3.20 -10.22
C ALA A 229 18.50 3.61 -10.37
N GLU A 230 19.38 2.62 -10.53
CA GLU A 230 20.83 2.83 -10.43
C GLU A 230 21.40 3.76 -11.50
N SER A 231 20.78 3.80 -12.69
CA SER A 231 21.19 4.70 -13.76
C SER A 231 20.60 6.11 -13.65
N GLY A 232 19.85 6.41 -12.59
CA GLY A 232 19.21 7.70 -12.38
C GLY A 232 18.12 8.00 -13.43
N SER A 233 17.88 9.28 -13.70
CA SER A 233 16.94 9.69 -14.74
C SER A 233 17.51 9.47 -16.15
N LEU A 234 16.64 9.32 -17.13
CA LEU A 234 17.02 9.19 -18.53
C LEU A 234 17.76 10.44 -19.02
N ARG A 235 17.48 11.62 -18.45
CA ARG A 235 18.29 12.84 -18.65
C ARG A 235 19.73 12.63 -18.19
N ASN A 236 19.93 12.25 -16.93
CA ASN A 236 21.27 12.01 -16.38
C ASN A 236 22.02 10.94 -17.20
N TYR A 237 21.32 9.89 -17.60
CA TYR A 237 21.91 8.84 -18.43
C TYR A 237 22.41 9.38 -19.78
N PHE A 238 21.62 10.23 -20.45
CA PHE A 238 22.00 10.80 -21.74
C PHE A 238 23.12 11.83 -21.63
N ASP A 239 23.15 12.61 -20.55
CA ASP A 239 24.22 13.57 -20.27
C ASP A 239 25.57 12.84 -20.11
N ILE A 240 25.59 11.67 -19.49
CA ILE A 240 26.80 10.86 -19.26
C ILE A 240 27.22 10.06 -20.51
N ASN A 241 26.26 9.48 -21.24
CA ASN A 241 26.54 8.52 -22.32
C ASN A 241 26.56 9.15 -23.73
N HIS A 242 26.67 10.48 -23.83
CA HIS A 242 26.75 11.23 -25.10
C HIS A 242 25.66 10.85 -26.11
N ASN A 243 24.43 10.62 -25.66
CA ASN A 243 23.27 10.29 -26.50
C ASN A 243 23.38 9.04 -27.38
N LYS A 244 24.35 8.14 -27.13
CA LYS A 244 24.48 6.89 -27.88
C LYS A 244 23.52 5.84 -27.29
N LEU A 245 22.39 5.65 -27.95
CA LEU A 245 21.46 4.55 -27.67
C LEU A 245 21.12 3.87 -28.99
N ASP A 246 21.15 2.54 -28.98
CA ASP A 246 20.68 1.73 -30.09
C ASP A 246 19.19 2.02 -30.40
N VAL A 247 18.83 1.99 -31.68
CA VAL A 247 17.48 2.36 -32.15
C VAL A 247 16.43 1.39 -31.59
N ASP A 248 16.74 0.10 -31.50
CA ASP A 248 15.79 -0.89 -31.00
C ASP A 248 15.55 -0.68 -29.50
N ILE A 249 16.59 -0.32 -28.74
CA ILE A 249 16.45 0.06 -27.32
C ILE A 249 15.57 1.30 -27.18
N ARG A 250 15.71 2.30 -28.06
CA ARG A 250 14.87 3.51 -28.04
C ARG A 250 13.40 3.19 -28.29
N ILE A 251 13.11 2.34 -29.27
CA ILE A 251 11.75 1.91 -29.58
C ILE A 251 11.15 1.17 -28.38
N ASN A 252 11.93 0.27 -27.76
CA ASN A 252 11.50 -0.44 -26.54
C ASN A 252 11.21 0.51 -25.38
N TYR A 253 12.03 1.55 -25.19
CA TYR A 253 11.77 2.58 -24.18
C TYR A 253 10.48 3.36 -24.46
N LEU A 254 10.25 3.78 -25.71
CA LEU A 254 9.01 4.46 -26.06
C LEU A 254 7.79 3.57 -25.84
N PHE A 255 7.88 2.28 -26.18
CA PHE A 255 6.83 1.30 -25.93
C PHE A 255 6.53 1.17 -24.43
N ASN A 256 7.56 1.01 -23.58
CA ASN A 256 7.38 0.90 -22.13
C ASN A 256 6.75 2.16 -21.52
N ILE A 257 7.16 3.36 -21.96
CA ILE A 257 6.54 4.63 -21.52
C ILE A 257 5.08 4.69 -21.95
N ALA A 258 4.76 4.30 -23.18
CA ALA A 258 3.39 4.29 -23.68
C ALA A 258 2.49 3.34 -22.85
N CYS A 259 2.97 2.12 -22.55
CA CYS A 259 2.24 1.18 -21.70
C CYS A 259 2.06 1.69 -20.25
N GLY A 260 3.07 2.37 -19.69
CA GLY A 260 2.97 3.03 -18.39
C GLY A 260 1.90 4.13 -18.40
N LEU A 261 1.93 5.02 -19.38
CA LEU A 261 0.93 6.09 -19.55
C LEU A 261 -0.47 5.56 -19.76
N GLU A 262 -0.63 4.51 -20.59
CA GLU A 262 -1.92 3.86 -20.79
C GLU A 262 -2.51 3.39 -19.45
N SER A 263 -1.67 2.85 -18.55
CA SER A 263 -2.10 2.40 -17.23
C SER A 263 -2.45 3.54 -16.28
N ILE A 264 -1.75 4.68 -16.38
CA ILE A 264 -2.10 5.91 -15.66
C ILE A 264 -3.49 6.38 -16.12
N HIS A 265 -3.72 6.46 -17.43
CA HIS A 265 -4.96 6.97 -18.00
C HIS A 265 -6.15 6.03 -17.77
N LYS A 266 -5.95 4.69 -17.78
CA LYS A 266 -6.98 3.70 -17.42
C LYS A 266 -7.50 3.86 -15.99
N ASN A 267 -6.71 4.48 -15.11
CA ASN A 267 -7.10 4.81 -13.73
C ASN A 267 -7.66 6.23 -13.60
N GLU A 268 -8.03 6.88 -14.72
CA GLU A 268 -8.54 8.25 -14.79
C GLU A 268 -7.58 9.29 -14.19
N LEU A 269 -6.27 9.00 -14.23
CA LEU A 269 -5.22 9.90 -13.77
C LEU A 269 -4.52 10.55 -14.96
N ILE A 270 -4.02 11.76 -14.77
CA ILE A 270 -3.13 12.45 -15.70
C ILE A 270 -1.81 12.70 -14.98
N HIS A 271 -0.67 12.34 -15.59
CA HIS A 271 0.65 12.51 -14.97
C HIS A 271 1.05 13.98 -14.75
N ARG A 272 0.74 14.84 -15.73
CA ARG A 272 0.98 16.31 -15.73
C ARG A 272 2.42 16.81 -15.67
N ASP A 273 3.40 15.94 -15.53
CA ASP A 273 4.82 16.30 -15.47
C ASP A 273 5.70 15.22 -16.11
N LEU A 274 5.25 14.66 -17.23
CA LEU A 274 6.02 13.65 -17.94
C LEU A 274 7.13 14.31 -18.76
N HIS A 275 8.38 14.02 -18.40
CA HIS A 275 9.56 14.42 -19.17
C HIS A 275 10.72 13.45 -18.89
N ILE A 276 11.80 13.53 -19.67
CA ILE A 276 12.98 12.63 -19.54
C ILE A 276 13.66 12.63 -18.15
N GLY A 277 13.39 13.64 -17.32
CA GLY A 277 13.88 13.71 -15.94
C GLY A 277 13.04 12.88 -14.96
N ASN A 278 11.76 12.63 -15.31
CA ASN A 278 10.83 11.78 -14.57
C ASN A 278 10.72 10.37 -15.18
N ILE A 279 11.56 10.04 -16.17
CA ILE A 279 11.79 8.66 -16.61
C ILE A 279 13.06 8.16 -15.94
N LEU A 280 12.96 7.15 -15.09
CA LEU A 280 14.09 6.53 -14.41
C LEU A 280 14.57 5.30 -15.18
N LYS A 281 15.88 5.07 -15.23
CA LYS A 281 16.49 3.92 -15.89
C LYS A 281 17.14 2.99 -14.86
N ASN A 282 16.88 1.70 -14.98
CA ASN A 282 17.54 0.68 -14.18
C ASN A 282 17.88 -0.53 -15.06
N ASN A 283 19.16 -0.79 -15.28
CA ASN A 283 19.61 -1.83 -16.22
C ASN A 283 18.97 -1.64 -17.60
N TYR A 284 18.22 -2.62 -18.08
CA TYR A 284 17.52 -2.61 -19.37
C TYR A 284 16.11 -2.01 -19.28
N ASP A 285 15.61 -1.76 -18.07
CA ASP A 285 14.26 -1.27 -17.84
C ASP A 285 14.24 0.25 -17.67
N ILE A 286 13.07 0.81 -17.94
CA ILE A 286 12.74 2.19 -17.61
C ILE A 286 11.40 2.25 -16.89
N TYR A 287 11.25 3.29 -16.06
CA TYR A 287 10.07 3.49 -15.25
C TYR A 287 9.64 4.96 -15.30
N ILE A 288 8.35 5.19 -15.46
CA ILE A 288 7.73 6.48 -15.16
C ILE A 288 7.78 6.69 -13.65
N ALA A 289 8.26 7.84 -13.22
CA ALA A 289 8.39 8.24 -11.82
C ALA A 289 7.71 9.58 -11.57
N ASP A 290 7.75 10.00 -10.30
CA ASP A 290 7.14 11.23 -9.80
C ASP A 290 5.63 11.38 -10.05
N MET A 291 4.87 10.48 -9.44
CA MET A 291 3.41 10.50 -9.45
C MET A 291 2.81 11.56 -8.50
N GLY A 292 3.65 12.38 -7.84
CA GLY A 292 3.21 13.34 -6.81
C GLY A 292 2.33 14.48 -7.35
N LEU A 293 2.33 14.71 -8.67
CA LEU A 293 1.48 15.68 -9.36
C LEU A 293 0.30 15.04 -10.11
N CYS A 294 0.13 13.72 -10.03
CA CYS A 294 -0.99 13.05 -10.67
C CYS A 294 -2.31 13.55 -10.10
N LYS A 295 -3.26 13.86 -10.99
CA LYS A 295 -4.63 14.23 -10.60
C LYS A 295 -5.66 13.48 -11.41
N LEU A 296 -6.85 13.31 -10.82
CA LEU A 296 -8.03 12.80 -11.50
C LEU A 296 -8.45 13.74 -12.64
N VAL A 297 -8.93 13.15 -13.74
CA VAL A 297 -9.42 13.89 -14.93
C VAL A 297 -10.52 14.90 -14.55
N ASN A 298 -11.39 14.57 -13.58
CA ASN A 298 -12.52 15.39 -13.14
C ASN A 298 -12.23 16.21 -11.86
N TYR A 299 -10.96 16.44 -11.50
CA TYR A 299 -10.65 17.25 -10.33
C TYR A 299 -11.09 18.71 -10.57
N ASN A 300 -12.25 19.09 -10.03
CA ASN A 300 -12.77 20.45 -10.09
C ASN A 300 -11.72 21.43 -9.56
N GLN A 301 -11.28 22.32 -10.44
CA GLN A 301 -10.31 23.40 -10.18
C GLN A 301 -10.82 24.42 -9.13
N SER A 302 -12.07 24.28 -8.67
CA SER A 302 -12.77 25.23 -7.79
C SER A 302 -12.29 25.27 -6.34
N ASN A 303 -11.57 24.24 -5.85
CA ASN A 303 -11.23 24.15 -4.42
C ASN A 303 -9.75 24.44 -4.09
N ASN A 304 -8.97 24.93 -5.05
CA ASN A 304 -7.65 25.53 -4.77
C ASN A 304 -7.39 26.70 -5.71
N THR A 305 -7.46 27.91 -5.17
CA THR A 305 -7.11 29.16 -5.82
C THR A 305 -5.66 29.16 -6.25
N LYS A 306 -5.41 28.76 -7.51
CA LYS A 306 -4.41 29.28 -8.46
C LYS A 306 -4.32 28.30 -9.62
N ASN A 307 -4.64 28.77 -10.83
CA ASN A 307 -4.26 28.15 -12.10
C ASN A 307 -2.73 28.17 -12.26
N ASN A 308 -2.02 27.43 -11.40
CA ASN A 308 -0.61 27.23 -11.57
C ASN A 308 -0.45 26.28 -12.77
N ILE A 309 0.31 26.72 -13.76
CA ILE A 309 0.81 25.84 -14.81
C ILE A 309 1.79 24.88 -14.13
N TYR A 310 1.52 23.58 -14.22
CA TYR A 310 2.39 22.52 -13.69
C TYR A 310 3.03 21.79 -14.88
N GLY A 311 4.29 21.37 -14.72
CA GLY A 311 5.05 20.71 -15.78
C GLY A 311 6.27 21.50 -16.21
N VAL A 312 7.19 20.82 -16.89
CA VAL A 312 8.37 21.46 -17.51
C VAL A 312 7.95 22.17 -18.81
N LEU A 313 8.09 23.49 -18.90
CA LEU A 313 7.50 24.37 -19.94
C LEU A 313 7.57 23.85 -21.40
N PRO A 314 8.70 23.28 -21.89
CA PRO A 314 8.78 22.68 -23.22
C PRO A 314 7.85 21.47 -23.46
N TYR A 315 7.42 20.78 -22.41
CA TYR A 315 6.58 19.58 -22.45
C TYR A 315 5.08 19.89 -22.28
N ILE A 316 4.73 21.15 -22.00
CA ILE A 316 3.35 21.56 -21.77
C ILE A 316 2.65 21.78 -23.11
N ALA A 317 1.49 21.14 -23.26
CA ALA A 317 0.67 21.21 -24.46
C ALA A 317 0.09 22.64 -24.68
N PRO A 318 -0.10 23.09 -25.93
CA PRO A 318 -0.53 24.46 -26.23
C PRO A 318 -1.85 24.87 -25.57
N GLU A 319 -2.83 23.97 -25.48
CA GLU A 319 -4.14 24.21 -24.88
C GLU A 319 -4.11 24.51 -23.37
N LEU A 320 -2.98 24.29 -22.70
CA LEU A 320 -2.77 24.65 -21.30
C LEU A 320 -2.05 26.00 -21.13
N LYS A 321 -1.59 26.61 -22.24
CA LYS A 321 -0.82 27.85 -22.26
C LYS A 321 -1.66 29.08 -22.63
N PHE A 322 -2.86 28.89 -23.16
CA PHE A 322 -3.76 29.92 -23.67
C PHE A 322 -5.16 29.72 -23.10
#